data_AF-A0A396Z1R2-F1
#
_entry.id   AF-A0A396Z1R2-F1
#
_cell.length_a   1.000
_cell.length_b   1.000
_cell.length_c   1.000
_cell.angle_alpha   90.00
_cell.angle_beta   90.00
_cell.angle_gamma   90.00
#
_symmetry.space_group_name_H-M   'P 1'
#
loop_
_entity.id
_entity.type
_entity.pdbx_description
1 polymer ?
#
loop_
_entity_poly.entity_id
_entity_poly.type
_entity_poly.pdbx_seq_one_letter_code
_entity_poly.pdbx_strand_id
1 'polypeptide(L)'
;MIPKKIGRKQKEVRKVGQPRIDPGAPLERRSVGLPESWWKEIDLLAKNYESKASEIVRLAVGLHLRRLGKIKTKIELHKNRKPN
;
A
#
# COMPACT_ATOMS: atom_id res chain seq x y z
N MET A 1 18.43 38.58 -13.40
CA MET A 1 16.97 38.52 -13.20
C MET A 1 16.47 37.18 -13.74
N ILE A 2 15.97 36.28 -12.90
CA ILE A 2 15.49 34.95 -13.32
C ILE A 2 13.97 34.93 -13.10
N PRO A 3 13.13 34.64 -14.12
CA PRO A 3 11.69 34.65 -13.93
C PRO A 3 11.26 33.40 -13.15
N LYS A 4 10.66 33.64 -11.98
CA LYS A 4 9.99 32.66 -11.11
C LYS A 4 8.87 31.99 -11.92
N LYS A 5 9.06 30.76 -12.39
CA LYS A 5 7.97 29.96 -12.96
C LYS A 5 7.03 29.55 -11.82
N ILE A 6 5.93 30.29 -11.70
CA ILE A 6 4.79 29.98 -10.83
C ILE A 6 4.10 28.75 -11.43
N GLY A 7 4.49 27.57 -10.96
CA GLY A 7 3.78 26.32 -11.24
C GLY A 7 2.41 26.38 -10.59
N ARG A 8 1.38 26.64 -11.40
CA ARG A 8 -0.04 26.59 -11.00
C ARG A 8 -0.32 25.21 -10.41
N LYS A 9 -0.57 25.13 -9.10
CA LYS A 9 -1.18 23.95 -8.47
C LYS A 9 -2.58 23.81 -9.05
N GLN A 10 -2.78 22.86 -9.97
CA GLN A 10 -4.10 22.46 -10.41
C GLN A 10 -4.89 22.01 -9.17
N LYS A 11 -5.86 22.83 -8.76
CA LYS A 11 -6.83 22.44 -7.75
C LYS A 11 -7.78 21.45 -8.41
N GLU A 12 -7.50 20.17 -8.24
CA GLU A 12 -8.43 19.11 -8.60
C GLU A 12 -9.71 19.28 -7.77
N VAL A 13 -10.80 19.67 -8.43
CA VAL A 13 -12.10 19.93 -7.80
C VAL A 13 -12.71 18.58 -7.43
N ARG A 14 -12.68 18.25 -6.14
CA ARG A 14 -13.22 16.99 -5.60
C ARG A 14 -14.74 16.97 -5.71
N LYS A 15 -15.31 15.81 -6.09
CA LYS A 15 -16.76 15.57 -5.98
C LYS A 15 -17.10 15.06 -4.58
N VAL A 16 -18.22 15.53 -4.03
CA VAL A 16 -18.75 15.10 -2.73
C VAL A 16 -18.98 13.58 -2.76
N GLY A 17 -18.39 12.86 -1.81
CA GLY A 17 -18.54 11.40 -1.68
C GLY A 17 -17.41 10.53 -2.25
N GLN A 18 -16.38 11.10 -2.88
CA GLN A 18 -15.19 10.31 -3.25
C GLN A 18 -14.41 9.85 -2.00
N PRO A 19 -14.15 8.54 -1.81
CA PRO A 19 -13.29 8.07 -0.74
C PRO A 19 -11.89 8.69 -0.90
N ARG A 20 -11.34 9.23 0.20
CA ARG A 20 -9.99 9.81 0.27
C ARG A 20 -8.92 8.71 0.19
N ILE A 21 -8.88 7.93 -0.88
CA ILE A 21 -7.75 7.05 -1.14
C ILE A 21 -6.92 7.77 -2.18
N ASP A 22 -6.17 8.77 -1.70
CA ASP A 22 -5.13 9.40 -2.50
C ASP A 22 -4.01 8.36 -2.66
N PRO A 23 -3.73 7.87 -3.89
CA PRO A 23 -2.69 6.86 -4.10
C PRO A 23 -1.29 7.36 -3.71
N GLY A 24 -1.10 8.68 -3.53
CA GLY A 24 0.11 9.30 -3.02
C GLY A 24 0.10 9.63 -1.51
N ALA A 25 -1.00 9.39 -0.79
CA ALA A 25 -1.04 9.66 0.65
C ALA A 25 -0.07 8.71 1.39
N PRO A 26 0.70 9.22 2.38
CA PRO A 26 1.52 8.37 3.24
C PRO A 26 0.60 7.34 3.91
N LEU A 27 0.86 6.07 3.65
CA LEU A 27 0.14 4.98 4.28
C LEU A 27 0.35 5.08 5.79
N GLU A 28 -0.74 5.24 6.56
CA GLU A 28 -0.69 5.22 8.02
C GLU A 28 0.01 3.93 8.46
N ARG A 29 1.18 4.08 9.08
CA ARG A 29 1.92 2.95 9.65
C ARG A 29 1.32 2.66 11.01
N ARG A 30 0.70 1.49 11.16
CA ARG A 30 0.20 0.99 12.44
C ARG A 30 1.02 -0.21 12.87
N SER A 31 1.48 -0.20 14.12
CA SER A 31 2.13 -1.37 14.73
C SER A 31 1.07 -2.42 15.01
N VAL A 32 1.35 -3.68 14.67
CA VAL A 32 0.46 -4.82 14.93
C VAL A 32 1.19 -5.77 15.86
N GLY A 33 0.56 -6.10 17.00
CA GLY A 33 1.04 -7.16 17.88
C GLY A 33 0.61 -8.52 17.32
N LEU A 34 1.51 -9.22 16.64
CA LEU A 34 1.32 -10.62 16.24
C LEU A 34 2.22 -11.52 17.10
N PRO A 35 1.83 -12.80 17.31
CA PRO A 35 2.71 -13.78 17.93
C PRO A 35 4.05 -13.90 17.20
N GLU A 36 5.12 -14.17 17.94
CA GLU A 36 6.48 -14.27 17.37
C GLU A 36 6.59 -15.37 16.30
N SER A 37 5.90 -16.50 16.50
CA SER A 37 5.84 -17.59 15.51
C SER A 37 5.29 -17.12 14.16
N TRP A 38 4.28 -16.24 14.18
CA TRP A 38 3.69 -15.69 12.96
C TRP A 38 4.63 -14.72 12.28
N TRP A 39 5.37 -13.91 13.03
CA TRP A 39 6.39 -13.04 12.44
C TRP A 39 7.48 -13.85 11.73
N LYS A 40 7.94 -14.96 12.33
CA LYS A 40 8.91 -15.88 11.69
C LYS A 40 8.39 -16.43 10.35
N GLU A 41 7.11 -16.82 10.29
CA GLU A 41 6.49 -17.28 9.04
C GLU A 41 6.38 -16.16 8.01
N ILE A 42 5.96 -14.96 8.43
CA ILE A 42 5.85 -13.78 7.55
C ILE A 42 7.21 -13.39 6.99
N ASP A 43 8.26 -13.40 7.81
CA ASP A 43 9.62 -13.07 7.41
C ASP A 43 10.19 -14.10 6.44
N LEU A 44 9.90 -15.39 6.66
CA LEU A 44 10.27 -16.46 5.72
C LEU A 44 9.58 -16.28 4.37
N LEU A 45 8.28 -15.97 4.36
CA LEU A 45 7.54 -15.68 3.13
C LEU A 45 8.09 -14.45 2.43
N ALA A 46 8.33 -13.36 3.17
CA ALA A 46 8.92 -12.14 2.64
C ALA A 46 10.26 -12.41 1.94
N LYS A 47 11.11 -13.24 2.55
CA LYS A 47 12.39 -13.66 1.97
C LYS A 47 12.19 -14.48 0.69
N ASN A 48 11.32 -15.48 0.71
CA ASN A 48 11.07 -16.36 -0.44
C ASN A 48 10.51 -15.62 -1.66
N TYR A 49 9.75 -14.55 -1.43
CA TYR A 49 9.14 -13.74 -2.48
C TYR A 49 9.90 -12.44 -2.77
N GLU A 50 11.10 -12.24 -2.21
CA GLU A 50 11.90 -11.01 -2.35
C GLU A 50 11.06 -9.74 -2.10
N SER A 51 10.17 -9.81 -1.11
CA SER A 51 9.18 -8.78 -0.80
C SER A 51 9.31 -8.32 0.64
N LYS A 52 8.65 -7.22 1.01
CA LYS A 52 8.65 -6.74 2.40
C LYS A 52 7.61 -7.51 3.21
N ALA A 53 7.89 -7.80 4.48
CA ALA A 53 6.92 -8.37 5.43
C ALA A 53 5.60 -7.58 5.45
N SER A 54 5.67 -6.24 5.37
CA SER A 54 4.48 -5.37 5.27
C SER A 54 3.61 -5.63 4.04
N GLU A 55 4.20 -6.04 2.91
CA GLU A 55 3.47 -6.37 1.68
C GLU A 55 2.78 -7.72 1.82
N ILE A 56 3.43 -8.69 2.46
CA ILE A 56 2.83 -9.98 2.81
C ILE A 56 1.60 -9.77 3.71
N VAL A 57 1.74 -8.98 4.77
CA VAL A 57 0.62 -8.66 5.68
C VAL A 57 -0.50 -7.93 4.94
N ARG A 58 -0.17 -6.94 4.10
CA ARG A 58 -1.15 -6.21 3.29
C ARG A 58 -1.92 -7.15 2.36
N LEU A 59 -1.23 -8.08 1.71
CA LEU A 59 -1.86 -9.06 0.84
C LEU A 59 -2.81 -9.97 1.62
N ALA A 60 -2.38 -10.49 2.77
CA ALA A 60 -3.20 -11.36 3.61
C ALA A 60 -4.48 -10.66 4.10
N VAL A 61 -4.35 -9.45 4.66
CA VAL A 61 -5.49 -8.63 5.10
C VAL A 61 -6.41 -8.30 3.92
N GLY A 62 -5.83 -7.94 2.78
CA GLY A 62 -6.53 -7.65 1.55
C GLY A 62 -7.39 -8.81 1.05
N LEU A 63 -6.80 -10.01 0.98
CA LEU A 63 -7.51 -11.23 0.59
C LEU A 63 -8.65 -11.56 1.57
N HIS A 64 -8.41 -11.40 2.87
CA HIS A 64 -9.43 -11.61 3.88
C HIS A 64 -10.62 -10.65 3.71
N LEU A 65 -10.36 -9.35 3.57
CA LEU A 65 -11.42 -8.35 3.35
C LEU A 65 -12.20 -8.58 2.05
N ARG A 66 -11.53 -9.06 0.99
CA ARG A 66 -12.17 -9.42 -0.27
C ARG A 66 -13.09 -10.64 -0.11
N ARG A 67 -12.66 -11.67 0.62
CA ARG A 67 -13.51 -12.83 0.94
C ARG A 67 -14.75 -12.44 1.73
N LEU A 68 -14.62 -11.45 2.61
CA LEU A 68 -15.75 -10.86 3.35
C LEU A 68 -16.64 -9.91 2.51
N GLY A 69 -16.31 -9.69 1.23
CA GLY A 69 -17.05 -8.77 0.36
C GLY A 69 -16.90 -7.29 0.72
N LYS A 70 -15.98 -6.93 1.62
CA LYS A 70 -15.76 -5.54 2.07
C LYS A 70 -15.02 -4.70 1.04
N ILE A 71 -14.18 -5.33 0.22
CA ILE A 71 -13.45 -4.68 -0.87
C ILE A 71 -13.59 -5.49 -2.16
N LYS A 72 -13.67 -4.79 -3.30
CA LYS A 72 -13.67 -5.41 -4.64
C LYS A 72 -12.30 -5.35 -5.33
N THR A 73 -11.38 -4.55 -4.80
CA THR A 73 -10.06 -4.29 -5.37
C THR A 73 -9.21 -5.57 -5.36
N LYS A 74 -8.58 -5.86 -6.51
CA LYS A 74 -7.58 -6.92 -6.61
C LYS A 74 -6.29 -6.42 -5.98
N ILE A 75 -5.78 -7.15 -4.99
CA ILE A 75 -4.51 -6.84 -4.31
C ILE A 75 -3.49 -7.86 -4.81
N GLU A 76 -2.43 -7.36 -5.43
CA GLU A 76 -1.34 -8.17 -5.96
C GLU A 76 -0.05 -7.86 -5.21
N LEU A 77 0.83 -8.86 -5.12
CA LEU A 77 2.15 -8.68 -4.56
C LEU A 77 3.01 -7.97 -5.62
N HIS A 78 3.46 -6.75 -5.33
CA HIS A 78 4.38 -6.04 -6.21
C HIS A 78 5.77 -6.68 -6.09
N LYS A 79 6.15 -7.50 -7.07
CA LYS A 79 7.54 -7.95 -7.20
C LYS A 79 8.38 -6.73 -7.59
N ASN A 80 9.22 -6.25 -6.67
CA ASN A 80 10.21 -5.22 -6.97
C ASN A 80 11.33 -5.82 -7.83
N ARG A 81 11.04 -6.17 -9.09
CA ARG A 81 12.10 -6.31 -10.08
C ARG A 81 12.57 -4.90 -10.40
N LYS A 82 13.71 -4.49 -9.84
CA LYS A 82 14.45 -3.35 -10.38
C LYS A 82 14.75 -3.67 -11.85
N PRO A 83 14.34 -2.83 -12.82
CA PRO A 83 14.86 -2.97 -14.17
C PRO A 83 16.37 -2.69 -14.10
N ASN A 84 17.15 -3.62 -14.66
CA ASN A 84 18.60 -3.49 -14.83
C ASN A 84 18.90 -2.64 -16.07
#